data_AF-A0A4Q7XA86-F1
#
_entry.id   AF-A0A4Q7XA86-F1
#
_cell.length_a   1.000
_cell.length_b   1.000
_cell.length_c   1.000
_cell.angle_alpha   90.00
_cell.angle_beta   90.00
_cell.angle_gamma   90.00
#
_symmetry.space_group_name_H-M   'P 1'
#
loop_
_entity.id
_entity.type
_entity.pdbx_description
1 polymer ?
#
loop_
_entity_poly.entity_id
_entity_poly.type
_entity_poly.pdbx_seq_one_letter_code
_entity_poly.pdbx_strand_id
1 'polypeptide(L)'
;MAVTRKGRLLVAWAKALGVDNDLDAIVELHRLMNQLDDARSVLQKANALLVNAPDPDAARGCVLAMGSLQRAGAQLLTVERRFHKHERGRG
;
A
#
# COMPACT_ATOMS: atom_id res chain seq x y z
N MET A 1 -28.44 -7.19 11.83
CA MET A 1 -27.13 -7.51 12.47
C MET A 1 -26.34 -6.21 12.61
N ALA A 2 -25.78 -5.90 13.78
CA ALA A 2 -25.01 -4.68 13.97
C ALA A 2 -23.60 -4.84 13.38
N VAL A 3 -23.27 -4.05 12.37
CA VAL A 3 -21.92 -4.06 11.76
C VAL A 3 -20.93 -3.45 12.76
N THR A 4 -19.95 -4.25 13.19
CA THR A 4 -18.89 -3.79 14.10
C THR A 4 -18.11 -2.62 13.48
N ARG A 5 -17.46 -1.79 14.31
CA ARG A 5 -16.62 -0.68 13.80
C ARG A 5 -15.54 -1.18 12.83
N LYS A 6 -15.02 -2.40 13.03
CA LYS A 6 -14.05 -3.06 12.13
C LYS A 6 -14.69 -3.43 10.79
N GLY A 7 -15.89 -3.99 10.80
CA GLY A 7 -16.64 -4.29 9.57
C GLY A 7 -16.92 -3.04 8.74
N ARG A 8 -17.31 -1.93 9.38
CA ARG A 8 -17.52 -0.64 8.69
C ARG A 8 -16.26 -0.11 8.01
N LEU A 9 -15.10 -0.30 8.62
CA LEU A 9 -13.82 0.10 8.03
C LEU A 9 -13.49 -0.75 6.79
N LEU A 10 -13.71 -2.08 6.84
CA LEU A 10 -13.45 -2.96 5.71
C LEU A 10 -14.41 -2.69 4.55
N VAL A 11 -15.68 -2.39 4.82
CA VAL A 11 -16.64 -1.94 3.79
C VAL A 11 -16.18 -0.64 3.14
N ALA A 12 -15.65 0.32 3.91
CA ALA A 12 -15.10 1.55 3.34
C ALA A 12 -13.87 1.28 2.46
N TRP A 13 -13.01 0.34 2.85
CA TRP A 13 -11.88 -0.10 2.02
C TRP A 13 -12.33 -0.81 0.76
N ALA A 14 -13.27 -1.75 0.83
CA ALA A 14 -13.82 -2.43 -0.34
C ALA A 14 -14.43 -1.43 -1.32
N LYS A 15 -15.22 -0.47 -0.82
CA LYS A 15 -15.75 0.64 -1.63
C LYS A 15 -14.65 1.50 -2.26
N ALA A 16 -13.60 1.83 -1.52
CA ALA A 16 -12.47 2.61 -2.04
C ALA A 16 -11.67 1.85 -3.11
N LEU A 17 -11.60 0.52 -3.00
CA LEU A 17 -10.98 -0.36 -3.98
C LEU A 17 -11.91 -0.67 -5.17
N GLY A 18 -13.20 -0.32 -5.09
CA GLY A 18 -14.18 -0.59 -6.14
C GLY A 18 -14.58 -2.06 -6.25
N VAL A 19 -14.55 -2.79 -5.14
CA VAL A 19 -14.82 -4.24 -5.07
C VAL A 19 -15.92 -4.56 -4.08
N ASP A 20 -16.61 -5.68 -4.30
CA ASP A 20 -17.81 -6.06 -3.53
C ASP A 20 -17.57 -7.17 -2.50
N ASN A 21 -16.39 -7.81 -2.51
CA ASN A 21 -16.04 -8.88 -1.56
C ASN A 21 -14.58 -8.81 -1.10
N ASP A 22 -14.28 -9.54 -0.02
CA ASP A 22 -12.97 -9.53 0.61
C ASP A 22 -11.85 -10.10 -0.26
N LEU A 23 -12.16 -11.11 -1.09
CA LEU A 23 -11.18 -11.75 -1.96
C LEU A 23 -10.69 -10.78 -3.03
N ASP A 24 -11.61 -10.09 -3.69
CA ASP A 24 -11.29 -9.05 -4.67
C ASP A 24 -10.54 -7.89 -4.00
N ALA A 25 -10.89 -7.53 -2.76
CA ALA A 25 -10.15 -6.53 -1.99
C ALA A 25 -8.70 -6.97 -1.72
N ILE A 26 -8.46 -8.24 -1.39
CA ILE A 26 -7.10 -8.78 -1.22
C ILE A 26 -6.32 -8.73 -2.53
N VAL A 27 -6.94 -9.09 -3.66
CA VAL A 27 -6.31 -9.04 -4.99
C VAL A 27 -5.90 -7.61 -5.36
N GLU A 28 -6.79 -6.63 -5.16
CA GLU A 28 -6.48 -5.23 -5.44
C GLU A 28 -5.40 -4.67 -4.51
N LEU A 29 -5.39 -5.07 -3.24
CA LEU A 29 -4.31 -4.69 -2.31
C LEU A 29 -2.95 -5.26 -2.73
N HIS A 30 -2.90 -6.51 -3.21
CA HIS A 30 -1.67 -7.06 -3.79
C HIS A 30 -1.20 -6.28 -5.01
N ARG A 31 -2.13 -5.92 -5.92
CA ARG A 31 -1.83 -5.11 -7.09
C ARG A 31 -1.22 -3.76 -6.70
N LEU A 32 -1.83 -3.06 -5.74
CA LEU A 32 -1.32 -1.78 -5.24
C LEU A 32 0.07 -1.93 -4.62
N MET A 33 0.32 -2.99 -3.83
CA MET A 33 1.65 -3.24 -3.26
C MET A 33 2.71 -3.49 -4.33
N ASN A 34 2.40 -4.24 -5.39
CA ASN A 34 3.31 -4.43 -6.52
C ASN A 34 3.65 -3.09 -7.20
N GLN A 35 2.64 -2.22 -7.40
CA GLN A 35 2.87 -0.88 -7.98
C GLN A 35 3.76 0.00 -7.09
N LEU A 36 3.64 -0.11 -5.76
CA LEU A 36 4.52 0.58 -4.82
C LEU A 36 5.97 0.07 -4.92
N ASP A 37 6.16 -1.24 -5.08
CA ASP A 37 7.48 -1.84 -5.26
C ASP A 37 8.12 -1.44 -6.60
N ASP A 38 7.33 -1.39 -7.68
CA ASP A 38 7.77 -0.89 -8.99
C ASP A 38 8.21 0.58 -8.88
N ALA A 39 7.39 1.42 -8.24
CA ALA A 39 7.72 2.83 -8.02
C ALA A 39 9.01 2.98 -7.18
N ARG A 40 9.19 2.11 -6.17
CA ARG A 40 10.42 2.08 -5.37
C ARG A 40 11.63 1.71 -6.23
N SER A 41 11.50 0.74 -7.13
CA SER A 41 12.57 0.32 -8.06
C SER A 41 12.99 1.46 -9.00
N VAL A 42 12.02 2.21 -9.53
CA VAL A 42 12.30 3.40 -10.35
C VAL A 42 13.03 4.47 -9.54
N LEU A 43 12.58 4.75 -8.31
CA LEU A 43 13.24 5.72 -7.43
C LEU A 43 14.65 5.30 -7.04
N GLN A 44 14.91 4.00 -6.84
CA GLN A 44 16.27 3.49 -6.59
C GLN A 44 17.20 3.78 -7.76
N LYS A 45 16.73 3.55 -9.00
CA LYS A 45 17.50 3.85 -10.21
C LYS A 45 17.74 5.36 -10.36
N ALA A 46 16.72 6.18 -10.12
CA ALA A 46 16.84 7.64 -10.15
C ALA A 46 17.84 8.14 -9.09
N ASN A 47 17.76 7.63 -7.86
CA ASN A 47 18.67 7.99 -6.78
C ASN A 47 20.14 7.65 -7.12
N ALA A 48 20.38 6.52 -7.78
CA ALA A 48 21.73 6.12 -8.21
C ALA A 48 22.35 7.10 -9.23
N LEU A 49 21.53 7.76 -10.06
CA LEU A 49 21.99 8.80 -10.99
C LEU A 49 22.18 10.13 -10.27
N LEU A 50 21.28 10.46 -9.34
CA LEU A 50 21.24 11.75 -8.64
C LEU A 50 22.25 11.88 -7.50
N VAL A 51 22.80 10.77 -6.98
CA VAL A 51 23.82 10.81 -5.92
C VAL A 51 25.08 11.58 -6.32
N ASN A 52 25.38 11.64 -7.62
CA ASN A 52 26.50 12.39 -8.19
C ASN A 52 26.07 13.75 -8.78
N ALA A 53 24.79 14.12 -8.65
CA ALA A 53 24.31 15.40 -9.13
C ALA A 53 24.86 16.54 -8.27
N PRO A 54 25.10 17.73 -8.85
CA PRO A 54 25.50 18.92 -8.09
C PRO A 54 24.46 19.35 -7.04
N ASP A 55 23.19 18.98 -7.26
CA ASP A 55 22.09 19.26 -6.34
C ASP A 55 21.83 18.05 -5.40
N PRO A 56 22.18 18.16 -4.11
CA PRO A 56 21.97 17.08 -3.14
C PRO A 56 20.50 16.88 -2.75
N ASP A 57 19.62 17.86 -3.00
CA ASP A 57 18.21 17.75 -2.63
C ASP A 57 17.47 16.76 -3.54
N ALA A 58 17.93 16.59 -4.78
CA ALA A 58 17.37 15.64 -5.73
C ALA A 58 17.49 14.18 -5.25
N ALA A 59 18.67 13.79 -4.73
CA ALA A 59 18.88 12.46 -4.13
C ALA A 59 18.09 12.31 -2.81
N ARG A 60 18.07 13.35 -1.97
CA ARG A 60 17.28 13.36 -0.72
C ARG A 60 15.79 13.15 -0.99
N GLY A 61 15.24 13.78 -2.03
CA GLY A 61 13.86 13.60 -2.46
C GLY A 61 13.52 12.15 -2.78
N CYS A 62 14.40 11.46 -3.50
CA CYS A 62 14.22 10.04 -3.83
C CYS A 62 14.21 9.15 -2.58
N VAL A 63 15.11 9.40 -1.62
CA VAL A 63 15.16 8.67 -0.34
C VAL A 63 13.87 8.85 0.46
N LEU A 64 13.37 10.08 0.56
CA LEU A 64 12.12 10.39 1.27
C LEU A 64 10.91 9.73 0.60
N ALA A 65 10.86 9.75 -0.73
CA ALA A 65 9.80 9.11 -1.49
C ALA A 65 9.81 7.58 -1.27
N MET A 66 10.97 6.92 -1.36
CA MET A 66 11.09 5.48 -1.07
C MET A 66 10.63 5.10 0.34
N GLY A 67 11.00 5.89 1.35
CA GLY A 67 10.54 5.68 2.72
C GLY A 67 9.02 5.84 2.88
N SER A 68 8.41 6.74 2.09
CA SER A 68 6.96 6.93 2.08
C SER A 68 6.23 5.75 1.43
N LEU A 69 6.76 5.23 0.31
CA LEU A 69 6.24 4.01 -0.33
C LEU A 69 6.30 2.80 0.59
N GLN A 70 7.40 2.63 1.32
CA GLN A 70 7.56 1.54 2.29
C GLN A 70 6.51 1.61 3.41
N ARG A 71 6.25 2.81 3.95
CA ARG A 71 5.20 3.01 4.97
C ARG A 71 3.81 2.71 4.40
N ALA A 72 3.52 3.14 3.18
CA ALA A 72 2.26 2.86 2.52
C ALA A 72 2.05 1.34 2.34
N GLY A 73 3.06 0.62 1.85
CA GLY A 73 3.00 -0.84 1.70
C GLY A 73 2.72 -1.57 3.02
N ALA A 74 3.37 -1.15 4.12
CA ALA A 74 3.12 -1.73 5.44
C ALA A 74 1.67 -1.50 5.94
N GLN A 75 1.09 -0.34 5.62
CA GLN A 75 -0.31 -0.04 5.94
C GLN A 75 -1.27 -0.90 5.10
N LEU A 76 -1.01 -1.06 3.80
CA LEU A 76 -1.82 -1.92 2.93
C LEU A 76 -1.78 -3.39 3.39
N LEU A 77 -0.61 -3.91 3.74
CA LEU A 77 -0.46 -5.27 4.31
C LEU A 77 -1.28 -5.44 5.60
N THR A 78 -1.38 -4.39 6.42
CA THR A 78 -2.21 -4.44 7.63
C THR A 78 -3.69 -4.55 7.31
N VAL A 79 -4.16 -3.88 6.25
CA VAL A 79 -5.55 -3.95 5.78
C VAL A 79 -5.84 -5.31 5.15
N GLU A 80 -4.96 -5.81 4.32
CA GLU A 80 -5.05 -7.13 3.67
C GLU A 80 -5.20 -8.27 4.70
N ARG A 81 -4.40 -8.23 5.78
CA ARG A 81 -4.52 -9.19 6.90
C ARG A 81 -5.86 -9.12 7.61
N ARG A 82 -6.55 -7.96 7.58
CA ARG A 82 -7.89 -7.81 8.18
C ARG A 82 -8.95 -8.40 7.26
N PHE A 83 -8.86 -8.21 5.95
CA PHE A 83 -9.73 -8.88 4.98
C PHE A 83 -9.61 -10.41 5.10
N HIS A 84 -8.41 -10.97 5.15
CA HIS A 84 -8.20 -12.40 5.38
C HIS A 84 -8.84 -12.94 6.67
N LYS A 85 -8.89 -12.13 7.74
CA LYS A 85 -9.55 -12.54 9.01
C LYS A 85 -11.07 -12.45 8.91
N HIS A 86 -11.57 -11.45 8.18
CA HIS A 86 -13.00 -11.22 7.97
C HIS A 86 -13.61 -12.31 7.11
N GLU A 87 -12.96 -12.66 6.00
CA GLU A 87 -13.35 -13.77 5.11
C GLU A 87 -13.46 -15.10 5.90
N ARG A 88 -12.53 -15.33 6.83
CA ARG A 88 -12.50 -16.51 7.70
C ARG A 88 -13.47 -16.46 8.90
N GLY A 89 -14.32 -15.44 9.00
CA GLY A 89 -15.29 -15.28 10.08
C GLY A 89 -14.67 -15.00 11.47
N ARG A 90 -13.41 -14.55 11.54
CA ARG A 90 -12.69 -14.27 12.80
C ARG A 90 -12.75 -12.78 13.21
N GLY A 91 -13.76 -12.06 12.75
CA GLY A 91 -13.91 -10.60 12.81
C GLY A 91 -14.64 -10.06 14.04
#